data_AF-A0A1W9XBK2-F1
#
_entry.id   AF-A0A1W9XBK2-F1
#
_cell.length_a   1.000
_cell.length_b   1.000
_cell.length_c   1.000
_cell.angle_alpha   90.00
_cell.angle_beta   90.00
_cell.angle_gamma   90.00
#
_symmetry.space_group_name_H-M   'P 1'
#
loop_
_entity.id
_entity.type
_entity.pdbx_description
1 polymer ?
#
loop_
_entity_poly.entity_id
_entity_poly.type
_entity_poly.pdbx_seq_one_letter_code
_entity_poly.pdbx_strand_id
1 'polypeptide(L)'
;MLNQMIDFQKTLFNGSFNAMTMAQTRTGNVMEMFLDQSFWVSEKWKDAISDWTSACQESFETVQKAAEYNWTKMEERVPKND
;
A
#
# COMPACT_ATOMS: atom_id res chain seq x y z
N MET A 1 -25.19 13.08 -6.75
CA MET A 1 -25.24 12.15 -5.60
C MET A 1 -24.41 10.89 -5.81
N LEU A 2 -24.67 10.04 -6.82
CA LEU A 2 -23.87 8.82 -7.03
C LEU A 2 -22.37 9.10 -7.30
N ASN A 3 -22.05 10.02 -8.23
CA ASN A 3 -20.66 10.44 -8.49
C ASN A 3 -19.96 10.97 -7.21
N GLN A 4 -20.63 11.85 -6.47
CA GLN A 4 -20.09 12.40 -5.22
C GLN A 4 -19.83 11.33 -4.14
N MET A 5 -20.70 10.32 -4.04
CA MET A 5 -20.48 9.21 -3.10
C MET A 5 -19.29 8.34 -3.52
N ILE A 6 -19.10 8.10 -4.82
CA ILE A 6 -17.95 7.37 -5.37
C ILE A 6 -16.66 8.14 -5.10
N ASP A 7 -16.64 9.45 -5.40
CA ASP A 7 -15.49 10.32 -5.16
C ASP A 7 -15.10 10.36 -3.67
N PHE A 8 -16.09 10.40 -2.79
CA PHE A 8 -15.88 10.35 -1.34
C PHE A 8 -15.26 9.02 -0.90
N GLN A 9 -15.81 7.89 -1.35
CA GLN A 9 -15.27 6.56 -1.02
C GLN A 9 -13.86 6.37 -1.57
N LYS A 10 -13.59 6.81 -2.79
CA LYS A 10 -12.25 6.77 -3.42
C LYS A 10 -11.25 7.60 -2.62
N THR A 11 -11.64 8.81 -2.20
CA THR A 11 -10.78 9.70 -1.41
C THR A 11 -10.47 9.09 -0.04
N LEU A 12 -11.47 8.57 0.66
CA LEU A 12 -11.27 7.90 1.94
C LEU A 12 -10.37 6.67 1.81
N PHE A 13 -10.64 5.82 0.81
CA PHE A 13 -9.84 4.63 0.54
C PHE A 13 -8.38 5.00 0.30
N ASN A 14 -8.12 5.92 -0.63
CA ASN A 14 -6.76 6.35 -0.97
C ASN A 14 -6.04 6.97 0.24
N GLY A 15 -6.74 7.78 1.03
CA GLY A 15 -6.19 8.38 2.25
C GLY A 15 -5.80 7.33 3.29
N SER A 16 -6.71 6.39 3.60
CA SER A 16 -6.44 5.29 4.53
C SER A 16 -5.35 4.35 4.03
N PHE A 17 -5.36 4.03 2.73
CA PHE A 17 -4.38 3.15 2.11
C PHE A 17 -2.97 3.76 2.15
N ASN A 18 -2.83 5.04 1.77
CA ASN A 18 -1.57 5.76 1.85
C ASN A 18 -1.02 5.81 3.28
N ALA A 19 -1.88 6.02 4.28
CA ALA A 19 -1.48 6.01 5.68
C ALA A 19 -0.96 4.62 6.11
N MET A 20 -1.62 3.54 5.68
CA MET A 20 -1.16 2.17 5.93
C MET A 20 0.19 1.88 5.26
N THR A 21 0.36 2.24 3.98
CA THR A 21 1.63 2.07 3.25
C THR A 21 2.76 2.82 3.93
N MET A 22 2.53 4.07 4.35
CA MET A 22 3.53 4.85 5.09
C MET A 22 3.93 4.18 6.41
N ALA A 23 2.98 3.62 7.15
CA ALA A 23 3.27 2.92 8.40
C ALA A 23 4.10 1.66 8.14
N GLN A 24 3.72 0.87 7.15
CA GLN A 24 4.44 -0.33 6.73
C GLN A 24 5.89 -0.01 6.34
N THR A 25 6.12 0.99 5.47
CA THR A 25 7.47 1.40 5.05
C THR A 25 8.31 1.86 6.24
N ARG A 26 7.73 2.64 7.16
CA ARG A 26 8.44 3.07 8.38
C ARG A 26 8.82 1.89 9.26
N THR A 27 7.93 0.91 9.44
CA THR A 27 8.21 -0.30 10.21
C THR A 27 9.28 -1.16 9.55
N GLY A 28 9.22 -1.36 8.23
CA GLY A 28 10.24 -2.09 7.47
C GLY A 28 11.63 -1.47 7.65
N ASN A 29 11.74 -0.15 7.45
CA ASN A 29 13.01 0.56 7.61
C ASN A 29 13.57 0.48 9.05
N VAL A 30 12.70 0.60 10.07
CA VAL A 30 13.12 0.45 11.47
C VAL A 30 13.61 -0.97 11.75
N MET A 31 12.95 -1.98 11.16
CA MET A 31 13.35 -3.37 11.30
C MET A 31 14.71 -3.64 10.63
N GLU A 32 14.93 -3.13 9.40
CA GLU A 32 16.22 -3.22 8.71
C GLU A 32 17.35 -2.59 9.55
N MET A 33 17.14 -1.36 10.04
CA MET A 33 18.11 -0.69 10.91
C MET A 33 18.43 -1.47 12.19
N PHE A 34 17.42 -2.11 12.80
CA PHE A 34 17.60 -2.92 14.00
C PHE A 34 18.45 -4.18 13.72
N LEU A 35 18.22 -4.84 12.59
CA LEU A 35 18.97 -6.03 12.18
C LEU A 35 20.41 -5.69 11.81
N ASP A 36 20.64 -4.52 11.22
CA ASP A 36 21.99 -4.07 10.87
C ASP A 36 22.88 -3.82 12.08
N GLN A 37 22.30 -3.37 13.19
CA GLN A 37 23.01 -3.17 14.45
C GLN A 37 23.15 -4.45 15.28
N SER A 38 22.46 -5.52 14.89
CA SER A 38 22.42 -6.76 15.64
C SER A 38 23.58 -7.68 15.29
N PHE A 39 24.58 -7.77 16.17
CA PHE A 39 25.77 -8.64 16.01
C PHE A 39 25.46 -10.15 15.94
N TRP A 40 24.23 -10.54 16.28
CA TRP A 40 23.77 -11.93 16.35
C TRP A 40 22.94 -12.35 15.13
N VAL A 41 22.64 -11.44 14.20
CA VAL A 41 21.85 -11.72 13.00
C VAL A 41 22.78 -12.11 11.87
N SER A 42 22.61 -13.33 11.33
CA SER A 42 23.36 -13.78 10.15
C SER A 42 22.87 -13.08 8.88
N GLU A 43 23.74 -12.97 7.88
CA GLU A 43 23.43 -12.40 6.55
C GLU A 43 22.15 -12.99 5.92
N LYS A 44 21.99 -14.32 5.95
CA LYS A 44 20.76 -15.00 5.48
C LYS A 44 19.46 -14.47 6.10
N TRP A 45 19.50 -14.08 7.38
CA TRP A 45 18.32 -13.54 8.07
C TRP A 45 18.05 -12.09 7.67
N LYS A 46 19.09 -11.32 7.33
CA LYS A 46 18.93 -9.97 6.77
C LYS A 46 18.25 -10.05 5.41
N ASP A 47 18.73 -10.94 4.54
CA ASP A 47 18.16 -11.15 3.20
C ASP A 47 16.69 -11.56 3.30
N ALA A 48 16.36 -12.52 4.17
CA ALA A 48 14.99 -12.99 4.36
C ALA A 48 14.03 -11.87 4.82
N ILE A 49 14.50 -10.90 5.61
CA ILE A 49 13.68 -9.78 6.08
C ILE A 49 13.57 -8.69 5.02
N SER A 50 14.63 -8.46 4.24
CA SER A 50 14.58 -7.58 3.08
C SER A 50 13.56 -8.11 2.05
N ASP A 51 13.66 -9.39 1.69
CA ASP A 51 12.71 -10.08 0.79
C ASP A 51 11.27 -9.99 1.30
N TRP A 52 11.06 -10.22 2.60
CA TRP A 52 9.74 -10.10 3.21
C TRP A 52 9.19 -8.67 3.14
N THR A 53 10.04 -7.66 3.40
CA THR A 53 9.65 -6.24 3.36
C THR A 53 9.28 -5.83 1.94
N SER A 54 10.08 -6.22 0.94
CA SER A 54 9.80 -5.97 -0.48
C SER A 54 8.51 -6.66 -0.95
N ALA A 55 8.33 -7.94 -0.64
CA ALA A 55 7.12 -8.69 -0.99
C ALA A 55 5.87 -8.07 -0.37
N CYS A 56 5.98 -7.61 0.89
CA CYS A 56 4.90 -6.91 1.57
C CYS A 56 4.59 -5.59 0.82
N GLN A 57 5.60 -4.83 0.42
CA GLN A 57 5.41 -3.56 -0.29
C GLN A 57 4.74 -3.77 -1.67
N GLU A 58 5.18 -4.75 -2.44
CA GLU A 58 4.57 -5.14 -3.72
C GLU A 58 3.10 -5.56 -3.57
N SER A 59 2.77 -6.25 -2.46
CA SER A 59 1.40 -6.66 -2.19
C SER A 59 0.46 -5.46 -2.00
N PHE A 60 0.92 -4.41 -1.30
CA PHE A 60 0.16 -3.18 -1.13
C PHE A 60 -0.01 -2.43 -2.45
N GLU A 61 1.05 -2.31 -3.26
CA GLU A 61 0.93 -1.69 -4.59
C GLU A 61 -0.06 -2.42 -5.49
N THR A 62 -0.09 -3.76 -5.42
CA THR A 62 -1.04 -4.58 -6.19
C THR A 62 -2.48 -4.29 -5.77
N VAL A 63 -2.75 -4.20 -4.46
CA VAL A 63 -4.07 -3.84 -3.95
C VAL A 63 -4.47 -2.43 -4.39
N GLN A 64 -3.55 -1.47 -4.34
CA GLN A 64 -3.80 -0.10 -4.79
C GLN A 64 -4.17 -0.06 -6.28
N LYS A 65 -3.37 -0.70 -7.13
CA LYS A 65 -3.64 -0.77 -8.59
C LYS A 65 -4.98 -1.44 -8.89
N ALA A 66 -5.33 -2.51 -8.17
CA ALA A 66 -6.63 -3.16 -8.31
C ALA A 66 -7.78 -2.25 -7.89
N ALA A 67 -7.64 -1.49 -6.80
CA ALA A 67 -8.63 -0.53 -6.36
C ALA A 67 -8.79 0.62 -7.37
N GLU A 68 -7.70 1.21 -7.86
CA GLU A 68 -7.70 2.25 -8.89
C GLU A 68 -8.41 1.78 -10.16
N TYR A 69 -8.08 0.58 -10.64
CA TYR A 69 -8.76 -0.03 -11.78
C TYR A 69 -10.27 -0.15 -11.57
N ASN A 70 -10.69 -0.63 -10.39
CA ASN A 70 -12.11 -0.78 -10.07
C ASN A 70 -12.83 0.58 -9.98
N TRP A 71 -12.19 1.60 -9.42
CA TRP A 71 -12.72 2.96 -9.40
C TRP A 71 -12.90 3.52 -10.80
N THR A 72 -11.90 3.39 -11.68
CA THR A 72 -12.02 3.80 -13.08
C THR A 72 -13.16 3.08 -13.80
N LYS A 73 -13.29 1.76 -13.60
CA LYS A 73 -14.39 0.98 -14.19
C LYS A 73 -15.76 1.42 -13.67
N MET A 74 -15.84 1.84 -12.41
CA MET A 74 -17.07 2.38 -11.83
C MET A 74 -17.40 3.75 -12.46
N GLU A 75 -16.43 4.66 -12.52
CA GLU A 75 -16.56 5.98 -13.13
C GLU A 75 -16.95 5.92 -14.62
N GLU A 76 -16.43 4.96 -15.38
CA GLU A 76 -16.81 4.70 -16.78
C GLU A 76 -18.29 4.30 -16.93
N ARG A 77 -18.86 3.61 -15.93
CA ARG A 77 -20.22 3.08 -15.97
C ARG A 77 -21.27 4.04 -15.42
N VAL A 78 -20.86 5.04 -14.64
CA VAL A 78 -21.80 6.04 -14.13
C VAL A 78 -22.00 7.13 -15.18
N PRO A 79 -23.26 7.48 -15.52
CA PRO A 79 -23.52 8.61 -16.41
C PRO A 79 -22.89 9.87 -15.83
N LYS A 80 -22.08 10.56 -16.64
CA LYS A 80 -21.66 11.93 -16.33
C LYS A 80 -22.92 12.78 -16.44
N ASN A 81 -23.44 13.25 -15.31
CA ASN A 81 -24.48 14.27 -15.34
C ASN A 81 -23.87 15.53 -15.96
N ASP A 82 -24.53 16.06 -16.99
CA ASP A 82 -24.31 17.41 -17.54
C ASP A 82 -24.41 18.49 -16.45
#